data_AF-A0A925CW26-F1
#
_entry.id   AF-A0A925CW26-F1
#
_cell.length_a   1.000
_cell.length_b   1.000
_cell.length_c   1.000
_cell.angle_alpha   90.00
_cell.angle_beta   90.00
_cell.angle_gamma   90.00
#
_symmetry.space_group_name_H-M   'P 1'
#
loop_
_entity.id
_entity.type
_entity.pdbx_description
1 polymer ?
#
loop_
_entity_poly.entity_id
_entity_poly.type
_entity_poly.pdbx_seq_one_letter_code
_entity_poly.pdbx_strand_id
1 'polypeptide(L)' 'SEYFQRNIVITTSGVEDPLALKYCIDKIGADRIMWAIDYPFQPSGPAGAFIEKAAISESDRAKIAFGNAERIFRIRKQ' A
#
# COMPACT_ATOMS: atom_id res chain seq x y z
N SER A 1 -10.43 5.85 16.59
CA SER A 1 -9.35 5.72 15.59
C SER A 1 -8.11 5.04 16.15
N GLU A 2 -7.77 5.22 17.43
CA GLU A 2 -6.51 4.74 18.03
C GLU A 2 -6.20 3.26 17.77
N TYR A 3 -7.13 2.34 18.05
CA TYR A 3 -6.89 0.90 17.81
C TYR A 3 -6.58 0.59 16.34
N PHE A 4 -7.32 1.20 15.41
CA PHE A 4 -7.10 1.01 13.97
C PHE A 4 -5.72 1.54 13.57
N GLN A 5 -5.39 2.76 14.01
CA GLN A 5 -4.10 3.42 13.79
C GLN A 5 -2.96 2.86 14.63
N ARG A 6 -3.17 1.87 15.49
CA ARG A 6 -2.11 1.19 16.24
C ARG A 6 -1.91 -0.24 15.74
N ASN A 7 -3.00 -0.97 15.54
CA ASN A 7 -2.99 -2.42 15.39
C ASN A 7 -3.36 -2.89 13.98
N ILE A 8 -3.97 -2.04 13.15
CA ILE A 8 -4.47 -2.42 11.82
C ILE A 8 -3.60 -1.77 10.73
N VAL A 9 -3.43 -2.51 9.65
CA VAL A 9 -2.82 -2.09 8.38
C VAL A 9 -3.75 -2.52 7.25
N ILE A 10 -3.67 -1.83 6.11
CA ILE A 10 -4.54 -2.10 4.97
C ILE A 10 -3.73 -2.42 3.71
N THR A 11 -4.38 -3.04 2.75
CA THR A 11 -3.85 -3.28 1.41
C THR A 11 -4.62 -2.52 0.33
N THR A 12 -4.03 -2.32 -0.85
CA THR A 12 -4.70 -1.71 -2.03
C THR A 12 -5.42 -2.73 -2.92
N SER A 13 -5.53 -3.98 -2.49
CA SER A 13 -6.14 -5.09 -3.25
C SER A 13 -7.54 -4.72 -3.74
N GLY A 14 -7.75 -4.75 -5.05
CA GLY A 14 -9.04 -4.43 -5.68
C GLY A 14 -9.46 -2.96 -5.63
N VAL A 15 -8.60 -2.05 -5.13
CA VAL A 15 -8.88 -0.60 -5.00
C VAL A 15 -7.75 0.21 -5.63
N GLU A 16 -7.70 0.22 -6.97
CA GLU A 16 -6.74 1.00 -7.77
C GLU A 16 -7.20 2.46 -7.98
N ASP A 17 -7.58 3.13 -6.88
CA ASP A 17 -8.08 4.51 -6.90
C ASP A 17 -7.06 5.48 -6.25
N PRO A 18 -6.48 6.43 -7.01
CA PRO A 18 -5.51 7.40 -6.50
C PRO A 18 -6.07 8.31 -5.39
N LEU A 19 -7.36 8.65 -5.44
CA LEU A 19 -8.01 9.48 -4.42
C LEU A 19 -8.19 8.69 -3.13
N ALA A 20 -8.56 7.41 -3.23
CA ALA A 20 -8.65 6.53 -2.06
C ALA A 20 -7.28 6.33 -1.41
N LEU A 21 -6.23 6.09 -2.21
CA LEU A 21 -4.86 5.97 -1.70
C LEU A 21 -4.42 7.24 -0.97
N LYS A 22 -4.62 8.41 -1.59
CA LYS A 22 -4.29 9.69 -0.97
C LYS A 22 -5.03 9.89 0.35
N TYR A 23 -6.34 9.62 0.37
CA TYR A 23 -7.14 9.72 1.59
C TYR A 23 -6.59 8.82 2.70
N CYS A 24 -6.26 7.57 2.38
CA CYS A 24 -5.69 6.63 3.35
C CYS A 24 -4.34 7.12 3.89
N ILE A 25 -3.45 7.62 3.02
CA ILE A 25 -2.17 8.19 3.46
C ILE A 25 -2.42 9.35 4.44
N ASP A 26 -3.31 10.28 4.10
CA ASP A 26 -3.62 11.45 4.92
C ASP A 26 -4.28 11.07 6.27
N LYS A 27 -4.96 9.92 6.37
CA LYS A 27 -5.69 9.51 7.59
C LYS A 27 -4.97 8.51 8.49
N ILE A 28 -4.19 7.59 7.93
CA ILE A 28 -3.53 6.52 8.69
C ILE A 28 -2.01 6.45 8.48
N GLY A 29 -1.47 7.30 7.60
CA GLY A 29 -0.04 7.36 7.28
C GLY A 29 0.41 6.26 6.33
N ALA A 30 1.44 6.55 5.53
CA ALA A 30 2.00 5.60 4.57
C ALA A 30 2.55 4.33 5.22
N ASP A 31 3.01 4.37 6.47
CA ASP A 31 3.55 3.20 7.21
C ASP A 31 2.50 2.11 7.50
N ARG A 32 1.22 2.37 7.21
CA ARG A 32 0.09 1.44 7.46
C ARG A 32 -0.59 0.92 6.21
N ILE A 33 -0.02 1.19 5.04
CA ILE A 33 -0.59 0.81 3.75
C ILE A 33 0.41 -0.09 3.03
N MET A 34 -0.05 -1.21 2.49
CA MET A 34 0.72 -2.09 1.63
C MET A 34 0.07 -2.18 0.27
N TRP A 35 0.88 -2.23 -0.78
CA TRP A 35 0.38 -2.56 -2.12
C TRP A 35 0.01 -4.05 -2.19
N ALA A 36 -1.09 -4.36 -2.86
CA ALA A 36 -1.50 -5.72 -3.18
C ALA A 36 -2.34 -5.73 -4.47
N ILE A 37 -2.39 -6.88 -5.13
CA ILE A 37 -3.06 -7.05 -6.43
C ILE A 37 -4.47 -7.61 -6.27
N ASP A 38 -4.63 -8.69 -5.49
CA ASP A 38 -5.81 -9.58 -5.49
C ASP A 38 -5.89 -10.55 -6.69
N TYR A 39 -4.74 -11.05 -7.12
CA TYR A 39 -4.67 -12.12 -8.12
C TYR A 39 -5.23 -13.44 -7.54
N PRO A 40 -6.04 -14.22 -8.30
CA PRO A 40 -6.34 -14.12 -9.72
C PRO A 40 -7.61 -13.34 -10.09
N PHE A 41 -8.27 -12.68 -9.13
CA PHE A 41 -9.51 -11.95 -9.37
C PHE A 41 -9.27 -10.59 -10.05
N GLN A 42 -8.11 -9.98 -9.82
CA GLN A 42 -7.63 -8.78 -10.50
C GLN A 42 -6.34 -9.07 -11.30
N PRO A 43 -6.15 -8.44 -12.47
CA PRO A 43 -4.93 -8.57 -13.26
C PRO A 43 -3.75 -7.82 -12.64
N SER A 44 -2.54 -8.40 -12.70
CA SER A 44 -1.34 -7.79 -12.10
C SER A 44 -0.86 -6.51 -12.80
N GLY A 45 -1.12 -6.37 -14.11
CA GLY A 45 -0.63 -5.24 -14.91
C GLY A 45 -1.16 -3.88 -14.44
N PRO A 46 -2.50 -3.69 -14.37
CA PRO A 46 -3.11 -2.47 -13.83
C PRO A 46 -2.65 -2.16 -12.40
N ALA A 47 -2.68 -3.13 -11.49
CA ALA A 47 -2.25 -2.95 -10.10
C ALA A 47 -0.78 -2.49 -9.97
N GLY A 48 0.12 -3.03 -10.80
CA GLY A 48 1.52 -2.58 -10.85
C GLY A 48 1.65 -1.16 -11.40
N ALA A 49 0.98 -0.87 -12.51
CA ALA A 49 0.98 0.47 -13.10
C ALA A 49 0.38 1.53 -12.16
N PHE A 50 -0.62 1.15 -11.35
CA PHE A 50 -1.23 2.01 -10.34
C PHE A 50 -0.22 2.48 -9.30
N ILE A 51 0.52 1.56 -8.67
CA ILE A 51 1.49 1.94 -7.62
C ILE A 51 2.71 2.66 -8.20
N GLU A 52 3.14 2.32 -9.42
CA GLU A 52 4.23 3.02 -10.13
C GLU A 52 3.87 4.47 -10.45
N LYS A 53 2.63 4.73 -10.87
CA LYS A 53 2.17 6.06 -11.31
C LYS A 53 1.51 6.88 -10.19
N ALA A 54 1.38 6.34 -8.98
CA ALA A 54 0.75 7.03 -7.86
C ALA A 54 1.44 8.39 -7.58
N ALA A 55 0.65 9.45 -7.44
CA ALA A 55 1.11 10.81 -7.15
C ALA A 55 1.45 10.99 -5.66
N ILE A 56 2.47 10.27 -5.19
CA ILE A 56 2.96 10.25 -3.82
C ILE A 56 4.48 10.45 -3.79
N SER A 57 5.06 10.71 -2.62
CA SER A 57 6.51 10.81 -2.50
C SER A 57 7.19 9.47 -2.80
N GLU A 58 8.43 9.50 -3.30
CA GLU A 58 9.20 8.27 -3.55
C GLU A 58 9.43 7.47 -2.26
N SER A 59 9.59 8.16 -1.13
CA SER A 59 9.69 7.50 0.17
C SER A 59 8.40 6.76 0.56
N ASP A 60 7.23 7.33 0.29
CA ASP A 60 5.96 6.67 0.57
C ASP A 60 5.72 5.53 -0.40
N ARG A 61 6.07 5.72 -1.69
CA ARG A 61 6.00 4.65 -2.69
C ARG A 61 6.84 3.45 -2.27
N ALA A 62 8.08 3.65 -1.83
CA ALA A 62 8.94 2.57 -1.37
C ALA A 62 8.36 1.83 -0.15
N LYS A 63 7.81 2.58 0.83
CA LYS A 63 7.12 1.99 1.99
C LYS A 63 5.92 1.14 1.55
N ILE A 64 5.05 1.69 0.72
CA ILE A 64 3.78 1.07 0.33
C ILE A 64 4.02 -0.11 -0.61
N ALA A 65 4.89 0.05 -1.61
CA ALA A 65 5.16 -0.97 -2.62
C ALA A 65 5.84 -2.22 -2.04
N PHE A 66 6.74 -2.07 -1.05
CA PHE A 66 7.46 -3.23 -0.49
C PHE A 66 7.88 -3.06 0.99
N GLY A 67 8.36 -1.89 1.42
CA GLY A 67 9.04 -1.75 2.72
C GLY A 67 8.15 -2.06 3.94
N ASN A 68 6.86 -1.76 3.87
CA ASN A 68 5.91 -2.13 4.92
C ASN A 68 5.67 -3.63 4.98
N ALA A 69 5.54 -4.29 3.82
CA ALA A 69 5.39 -5.73 3.74
C ALA A 69 6.64 -6.43 4.30
N GLU A 70 7.85 -5.93 3.97
CA GLU A 70 9.10 -6.44 4.53
C GLU A 70 9.13 -6.38 6.05
N ARG A 71 8.78 -5.22 6.63
CA ARG A 71 8.76 -5.02 8.08
C ARG A 71 7.69 -5.88 8.78
N ILE A 72 6.49 -5.93 8.23
CA ILE A 72 5.32 -6.58 8.86
C ILE A 72 5.44 -8.11 8.76
N PHE A 73 5.80 -8.63 7.58
CA PHE A 73 5.92 -10.06 7.33
C PHE A 73 7.34 -10.59 7.57
N ARG A 74 8.27 -9.75 8.02
CA ARG A 74 9.67 -10.10 8.32
C ARG A 74 10.39 -10.71 7.12
N ILE A 75 10.16 -10.15 5.94
CA ILE A 75 10.84 -10.56 4.70
C ILE A 75 12.26 -9.99 4.75
N ARG A 76 13.26 -10.82 4.42
CA ARG A 76 14.64 -10.38 4.34
C ARG A 76 14.83 -9.51 3.10
N LYS A 77 15.46 -8.36 3.27
CA LYS A 77 15.94 -7.54 2.16
C LYS A 77 16.97 -8.36 1.37
N GLN A 78 16.80 -8.39 0.06
CA GLN A 78 17.80 -8.96 -0.86
C GLN A 78 19.00 -8.04 -0.98
#